data_AF-A0A926RVL6-F1
#
_entry.id   AF-A0A926RVL6-F1
#
_cell.length_a   1.000
_cell.length_b   1.000
_cell.length_c   1.000
_cell.angle_alpha   90.00
_cell.angle_beta   90.00
_cell.angle_gamma   90.00
#
_symmetry.space_group_name_H-M   'P 1'
#
loop_
_entity.id
_entity.type
_entity.pdbx_description
1 polymer ?
#
loop_
_entity_poly.entity_id
_entity_poly.type
_entity_poly.pdbx_seq_one_letter_code
_entity_poly.pdbx_strand_id
1 'polypeptide(L)' 'MSIVFRGRTEIFSLSDVGWVSKGPAFKKSNEILIIFKYTYWDYENEDWANAIGLEEEEAEEFLNRWTEYKERISQEDVSG' A
#
# COMPACT_ATOMS: atom_id res chain seq x y z
N MET A 1 4.44 8.78 5.73
CA MET A 1 5.54 7.93 5.25
C MET A 1 5.93 8.45 3.86
N SER A 2 7.22 8.44 3.53
CA SER A 2 7.69 8.79 2.17
C SER A 2 8.19 7.52 1.51
N ILE A 3 7.75 7.25 0.28
CA ILE A 3 8.28 6.16 -0.54
C ILE A 3 8.85 6.77 -1.82
N VAL A 4 10.01 6.28 -2.27
CA VAL A 4 10.63 6.68 -3.53
C VAL A 4 10.23 5.68 -4.61
N PHE A 5 9.27 6.04 -5.45
CA PHE A 5 8.81 5.18 -6.54
C PHE A 5 9.29 5.71 -7.90
N ARG A 6 10.04 4.90 -8.65
CA ARG A 6 10.51 5.22 -10.02
C ARG A 6 11.17 6.61 -10.15
N GLY A 7 11.96 6.99 -9.13
CA GLY A 7 12.66 8.29 -9.09
C GLY A 7 11.77 9.50 -8.74
N ARG A 8 10.52 9.28 -8.34
CA ARG A 8 9.63 10.29 -7.74
C ARG A 8 9.39 9.95 -6.28
N THR A 9 9.51 10.93 -5.40
CA THR A 9 9.15 10.77 -3.98
C THR A 9 7.67 11.05 -3.83
N GLU A 10 6.91 10.03 -3.46
CA GLU A 10 5.50 10.16 -3.08
C GLU A 10 5.42 10.15 -1.55
N ILE A 11 4.67 11.11 -0.99
CA ILE A 11 4.47 11.24 0.45
C ILE A 11 2.99 11.05 0.72
N PHE A 12 2.67 10.07 1.57
CA PHE A 12 1.28 9.76 1.94
C PHE A 12 1.17 9.41 3.44
N SER A 13 -0.04 9.55 3.98
CA SER A 13 -0.33 9.10 5.34
C SER A 13 -0.60 7.60 5.35
N LEU A 14 -0.13 6.90 6.38
CA LEU A 14 -0.51 5.49 6.58
C LEU A 14 -2.04 5.38 6.74
N SER A 15 -2.70 6.37 7.35
CA SER A 15 -4.16 6.39 7.48
C SER A 15 -4.93 6.32 6.15
N ASP A 16 -4.28 6.67 5.03
CA ASP A 16 -4.90 6.69 3.70
C ASP A 16 -4.80 5.33 3.00
N VAL A 17 -3.97 4.42 3.52
CA VAL A 17 -3.89 3.04 3.03
C VAL A 17 -5.17 2.31 3.43
N GLY A 18 -5.89 1.82 2.43
CA GLY A 18 -7.11 1.03 2.63
C GLY A 18 -6.82 -0.46 2.68
N TRP A 19 -5.96 -0.93 1.76
CA TRP A 19 -5.65 -2.35 1.61
C TRP A 19 -4.24 -2.55 1.05
N VAL A 20 -3.66 -3.72 1.30
CA VAL A 20 -2.38 -4.14 0.74
C VAL A 20 -2.59 -5.50 0.07
N SER A 21 -2.26 -5.60 -1.21
CA SER A 21 -2.45 -6.82 -2.01
C SER A 21 -1.15 -7.25 -2.65
N LYS A 22 -1.01 -8.53 -2.97
CA LYS A 22 -0.01 -8.95 -3.97
C LYS A 22 -0.41 -8.42 -5.34
N GLY A 23 0.58 -8.06 -6.15
CA GLY A 23 0.39 -7.69 -7.54
C GLY A 23 -0.38 -8.75 -8.33
N PRO A 24 -1.11 -8.37 -9.40
CA PRO A 24 -1.82 -9.32 -10.23
C PRO A 24 -0.88 -10.36 -10.82
N ALA A 25 -1.27 -11.64 -10.73
CA ALA A 25 -0.45 -12.77 -11.19
C ALA A 25 -0.04 -12.67 -12.68
N PHE A 26 -0.83 -11.99 -13.51
CA PHE A 26 -0.56 -11.82 -14.93
C PHE A 26 0.59 -10.86 -15.23
N LYS A 27 0.96 -9.96 -14.31
CA LYS A 27 2.09 -9.04 -14.50
C LYS A 27 3.45 -9.66 -14.17
N LYS A 28 3.48 -10.90 -13.63
CA LYS A 28 4.71 -11.55 -13.12
C LYS A 28 5.56 -10.61 -12.24
N SER A 29 4.94 -9.64 -11.59
CA SER A 29 5.65 -8.77 -10.66
C SER A 29 5.51 -9.39 -9.27
N ASN A 30 6.63 -9.50 -8.56
CA ASN A 30 6.65 -9.85 -7.14
C ASN A 30 6.29 -8.63 -6.28
N GLU A 31 5.73 -7.59 -6.90
CA GLU A 31 5.43 -6.33 -6.23
C GLU A 31 4.27 -6.50 -5.25
N ILE A 32 4.36 -5.76 -4.15
CA ILE A 32 3.24 -5.54 -3.25
C ILE A 32 2.54 -4.24 -3.66
N LEU A 33 1.24 -4.33 -3.91
CA LEU A 33 0.40 -3.18 -4.22
C LEU A 33 -0.15 -2.54 -2.96
N ILE A 34 0.16 -1.26 -2.79
CA ILE A 34 -0.49 -0.38 -1.82
C ILE A 34 -1.72 0.22 -2.47
N ILE A 35 -2.89 -0.09 -1.90
CA ILE A 35 -4.19 0.40 -2.34
C ILE A 35 -4.67 1.43 -1.33
N PHE A 36 -4.80 2.68 -1.78
CA PHE A 36 -5.28 3.79 -0.97
C PHE A 36 -6.81 3.87 -0.99
N LYS A 37 -7.39 4.61 -0.06
CA LYS A 37 -8.84 4.87 -0.01
C LYS A 37 -9.38 5.56 -1.27
N TYR A 38 -8.52 6.26 -2.01
CA TYR A 38 -8.84 6.93 -3.27
C TYR A 38 -8.42 6.12 -4.51
N THR A 39 -7.77 4.97 -4.32
CA THR A 39 -7.48 4.01 -5.41
C THR A 39 -8.79 3.36 -5.83
N TYR A 40 -9.00 3.19 -7.14
CA TYR A 40 -10.19 2.56 -7.70
C TYR A 40 -9.81 1.47 -8.70
N TRP A 41 -10.71 0.52 -8.89
CA TRP A 41 -10.54 -0.52 -9.92
C TRP A 41 -10.87 0.08 -11.29
N ASP A 42 -9.88 0.08 -12.18
CA ASP A 42 -10.02 0.45 -13.58
C ASP A 42 -10.45 -0.78 -14.38
N TYR A 43 -11.72 -0.79 -14.79
CA TYR A 43 -12.31 -1.90 -15.54
C TYR A 43 -11.79 -2.00 -16.97
N GLU A 44 -11.32 -0.91 -17.57
CA GLU A 44 -10.79 -0.94 -18.94
C GLU A 44 -9.40 -1.60 -18.97
N ASN A 45 -8.60 -1.32 -17.95
CA ASN A 45 -7.24 -1.85 -17.81
C ASN A 45 -7.16 -3.11 -16.93
N GLU A 46 -8.27 -3.55 -16.34
CA GLU A 46 -8.38 -4.63 -15.36
C GLU A 46 -7.31 -4.53 -14.25
N ASP A 47 -7.12 -3.31 -13.72
CA ASP A 47 -6.04 -3.00 -12.79
C ASP A 47 -6.44 -1.95 -11.75
N TRP A 48 -5.67 -1.82 -10.68
CA TRP A 48 -5.87 -0.76 -9.69
C TRP A 48 -5.28 0.57 -10.18
N ALA A 49 -6.13 1.53 -10.54
CA ALA A 49 -5.68 2.87 -10.89
C ALA A 49 -5.15 3.61 -9.65
N ASN A 50 -3.95 4.20 -9.78
CA ASN A 50 -3.24 4.90 -8.70
C ASN A 50 -2.82 4.00 -7.52
N ALA A 51 -2.73 2.67 -7.72
CA ALA A 51 -2.00 1.83 -6.78
C ALA A 51 -0.50 2.07 -6.92
N ILE A 52 0.23 1.95 -5.80
CA ILE A 52 1.69 1.97 -5.80
C ILE A 52 2.19 0.55 -5.70
N GLY A 53 2.97 0.09 -6.67
CA GLY A 53 3.72 -1.16 -6.59
C GLY A 53 5.04 -0.93 -5.88
N LEU A 54 5.33 -1.74 -4.86
CA LEU A 54 6.62 -1.79 -4.18
C LEU A 54 7.36 -3.07 -4.56
N GLU A 55 8.65 -2.94 -4.83
CA GLU A 55 9.55 -4.08 -4.94
C GLU A 55 9.70 -4.77 -3.57
N GLU A 56 10.18 -6.02 -3.57
CA GLU A 56 10.19 -6.89 -2.39
C GLU A 56 10.86 -6.24 -1.15
N GLU A 57 12.01 -5.59 -1.33
CA GLU A 57 12.77 -4.94 -0.25
C GLU A 57 12.01 -3.74 0.35
N GLU A 58 11.43 -2.88 -0.50
CA GLU A 58 10.64 -1.72 -0.05
C GLU A 58 9.32 -2.14 0.58
N ALA A 59 8.74 -3.24 0.07
CA ALA A 59 7.50 -3.81 0.57
C ALA A 59 7.65 -4.33 1.99
N GLU A 60 8.78 -4.96 2.34
CA GLU A 60 9.02 -5.47 3.69
C GLU A 60 9.04 -4.33 4.72
N GLU A 61 9.79 -3.26 4.46
CA GLU A 61 9.82 -2.10 5.35
C GLU A 61 8.41 -1.49 5.51
N PHE A 62 7.69 -1.33 4.40
CA PHE A 62 6.33 -0.81 4.43
C PHE A 62 5.38 -1.71 5.24
N LEU A 63 5.40 -3.02 5.04
CA LEU A 63 4.53 -3.97 5.74
C LEU A 63 4.76 -3.93 7.25
N ASN A 64 6.00 -3.80 7.69
CA ASN A 64 6.34 -3.65 9.11
C ASN A 64 5.73 -2.37 9.69
N ARG A 65 5.96 -1.21 9.05
CA ARG A 65 5.39 0.08 9.48
C ARG A 65 3.87 0.10 9.46
N TRP A 66 3.27 -0.52 8.46
CA TRP A 66 1.82 -0.62 8.34
C TRP A 66 1.21 -1.49 9.44
N THR A 67 1.87 -2.59 9.78
CA THR A 67 1.45 -3.48 10.88
C THR A 67 1.54 -2.75 12.22
N GLU A 68 2.67 -2.09 12.52
CA GLU A 68 2.83 -1.25 13.72
C GLU A 68 1.73 -0.19 13.83
N TYR A 69 1.42 0.49 12.72
CA TYR A 69 0.35 1.48 12.67
C TYR A 69 -1.02 0.87 13.00
N LYS A 70 -1.37 -0.28 12.40
CA LYS A 70 -2.63 -0.98 12.64
C LYS A 70 -2.78 -1.45 14.09
N GLU A 71 -1.71 -1.94 14.70
CA GLU A 71 -1.71 -2.35 16.10
C GLU A 71 -1.98 -1.17 17.03
N ARG A 72 -1.34 -0.03 16.77
CA ARG A 72 -1.54 1.20 17.55
C ARG A 72 -2.99 1.70 17.50
N ILE A 73 -3.58 1.81 16.30
CA ILE A 73 -4.98 2.25 16.18
C ILE A 73 -5.97 1.26 16.81
N SER A 74 -5.67 -0.04 16.74
CA SER A 74 -6.49 -1.09 17.38
C SER A 74 -6.47 -0.98 18.91
N GLN A 75 -5.34 -0.62 19.51
CA GLN A 75 -5.23 -0.41 20.96
C GLN A 75 -5.93 0.89 21.43
N GLU A 76 -5.91 1.93 20.61
CA GLU A 76 -6.63 3.19 20.87
C GLU A 76 -8.15 2.97 20.87
N ASP A 77 -8.67 2.17 19.92
CA ASP A 77 -10.10 1.87 19.80
C ASP A 77 -10.67 1.00 20.94
N VAL A 78 -9.84 0.20 21.63
CA VAL A 78 -10.26 -0.66 22.75
C VAL A 78 -10.28 0.08 24.09
N SER A 79 -9.69 1.28 24.15
CA SER A 79 -9.51 2.06 25.38
C SER A 79 -10.52 3.20 25.59
N GLY A 80 -11.48 3.36 24.66
CA GLY A 80 -12.53 4.39 24.69
C GLY A 80 -13.93 3.81 24.87
#